data_AF-A0A529MKJ2-F1
#
_entry.id   AF-A0A529MKJ2-F1
#
_cell.length_a   1.000
_cell.length_b   1.000
_cell.length_c   1.000
_cell.angle_alpha   90.00
_cell.angle_beta   90.00
_cell.angle_gamma   90.00
#
_symmetry.space_group_name_H-M   'P 1'
#
loop_
_entity.id
_entity.type
_entity.pdbx_description
1 polymer ?
#
loop_
_entity_poly.entity_id
_entity_poly.type
_entity_poly.pdbx_seq_one_letter_code
_entity_poly.pdbx_strand_id
1 'polypeptide(L)'
;PGHVQIFKHGLKSYRDLPVKLAEFGNVHRYEPSGALHGLMRVRGFTQDDAHIFCTEEQLAAECLRINDLILSTYADFGFDEISVKLSTRPDKRVGTDEAWDHAEAIMSNVLETIRTRSG
;
A
#
# COMPACT_ATOMS: atom_id res chain seq x y z
N PRO A 1 7.28 -3.66 9.77
CA PRO A 1 8.66 -3.54 10.35
C PRO A 1 9.52 -4.82 10.21
N GLY A 2 8.93 -6.01 10.34
CA GLY A 2 9.65 -7.28 10.12
C GLY A 2 10.28 -7.36 8.73
N HIS A 3 9.53 -7.04 7.68
CA HIS A 3 10.04 -6.97 6.30
C HIS A 3 11.22 -6.01 6.12
N VAL A 4 11.29 -4.92 6.88
CA VAL A 4 12.47 -4.02 6.85
C VAL A 4 13.71 -4.72 7.41
N GLN A 5 13.58 -5.57 8.43
CA GLN A 5 14.70 -6.35 8.97
C GLN A 5 15.16 -7.42 7.96
N ILE A 6 14.21 -8.07 7.28
CA ILE A 6 14.51 -9.02 6.21
C ILE A 6 15.26 -8.32 5.07
N PHE A 7 14.78 -7.16 4.63
CA PHE A 7 15.43 -6.39 3.57
C PHE A 7 16.85 -5.94 3.95
N LYS A 8 17.03 -5.51 5.21
CA LYS A 8 18.35 -5.14 5.76
C LYS A 8 19.32 -6.32 5.88
N HIS A 9 18.82 -7.55 5.94
CA HIS A 9 19.67 -8.73 6.06
C HIS A 9 20.32 -9.07 4.72
N GLY A 10 21.66 -9.07 4.69
CA GLY A 10 22.46 -9.36 3.50
C GLY A 10 22.58 -8.16 2.54
N LEU A 11 23.54 -8.23 1.63
CA LEU A 11 23.78 -7.19 0.63
C LEU A 11 22.58 -7.07 -0.33
N LYS A 12 22.32 -5.86 -0.82
CA LYS A 12 21.31 -5.55 -1.83
C LYS A 12 21.94 -4.71 -2.93
N SER A 13 21.74 -5.13 -4.18
CA SER A 13 22.10 -4.34 -5.36
C SER A 13 20.87 -3.60 -5.88
N TYR A 14 21.07 -2.44 -6.51
CA TYR A 14 20.00 -1.77 -7.26
C TYR A 14 19.41 -2.69 -8.35
N ARG A 15 20.20 -3.65 -8.85
CA ARG A 15 19.77 -4.65 -9.84
C ARG A 15 18.76 -5.64 -9.29
N ASP A 16 18.72 -5.82 -7.98
CA ASP A 16 17.79 -6.73 -7.31
C ASP A 16 16.43 -6.06 -7.06
N LEU A 17 16.33 -4.75 -7.29
CA LEU A 17 15.09 -3.99 -7.11
C LEU A 17 14.20 -4.08 -8.36
N PRO A 18 12.87 -4.24 -8.19
CA PRO A 18 12.14 -4.17 -6.93
C PRO A 18 12.12 -5.51 -6.15
N VAL A 19 12.36 -5.45 -4.84
CA VAL A 19 12.20 -6.59 -3.92
C VAL A 19 10.80 -6.56 -3.32
N LYS A 20 10.05 -7.65 -3.45
CA LYS A 20 8.66 -7.77 -2.98
C LYS A 20 8.58 -8.86 -1.92
N LEU A 21 8.11 -8.51 -0.72
CA LEU A 21 7.90 -9.44 0.39
C LEU A 21 6.42 -9.44 0.75
N ALA A 22 5.80 -10.61 0.81
CA ALA A 22 4.39 -10.78 1.18
C ALA A 22 4.27 -11.75 2.37
N GLU A 23 3.29 -11.51 3.23
CA GLU A 23 3.01 -12.29 4.42
C GLU A 23 1.51 -12.31 4.71
N PHE A 24 0.97 -13.49 5.07
CA PHE A 24 -0.33 -13.58 5.73
C PHE A 24 -0.18 -13.37 7.24
N GLY A 25 0.15 -12.13 7.61
CA GLY A 25 0.54 -11.76 8.97
C GLY A 25 -0.67 -11.60 9.88
N ASN A 26 -0.63 -12.24 11.06
CA ASN A 26 -1.64 -12.03 12.11
C ASN A 26 -1.30 -10.76 12.90
N VAL A 27 -2.20 -9.78 12.86
CA VAL A 27 -2.04 -8.49 13.53
C VAL A 27 -3.12 -8.29 14.58
N HIS A 28 -2.73 -7.61 15.66
CA HIS A 28 -3.64 -7.26 16.74
C HIS A 28 -3.66 -5.75 16.96
N ARG A 29 -4.87 -5.17 17.03
CA ARG A 29 -5.09 -3.76 17.35
C ARG A 29 -6.04 -3.65 18.54
N TYR A 30 -5.66 -2.84 19.53
CA TYR A 30 -6.49 -2.64 20.72
C TYR A 30 -7.62 -1.65 20.45
N GLU A 31 -8.60 -2.10 19.67
CA GLU A 31 -9.79 -1.30 19.33
C GLU A 31 -10.72 -1.14 20.55
N PRO A 32 -11.34 0.05 20.72
CA PRO A 32 -12.36 0.28 21.75
C PRO A 32 -13.50 -0.75 21.62
N SER A 33 -13.95 -1.31 22.74
CA SER A 33 -14.98 -2.37 22.73
C SER A 33 -16.28 -1.94 22.06
N GLY A 34 -16.68 -0.66 22.20
CA GLY A 34 -17.87 -0.11 21.56
C GLY A 34 -17.77 0.10 20.05
N ALA A 35 -16.57 -0.03 19.46
CA ALA A 35 -16.34 0.12 18.02
C ALA A 35 -16.21 -1.24 17.29
N LEU A 36 -16.32 -2.36 18.01
CA LEU A 36 -16.24 -3.69 17.42
C LEU A 36 -17.54 -4.01 16.68
N HIS A 37 -17.44 -4.61 15.49
CA HIS A 37 -18.60 -4.92 14.67
C HIS A 37 -18.36 -6.13 13.76
N GLY A 38 -19.00 -7.25 14.09
CA GLY A 38 -18.94 -8.49 13.30
C GLY A 38 -17.50 -8.86 12.90
N LEU A 39 -17.27 -9.05 11.61
CA LEU A 39 -15.95 -9.25 11.00
C LEU A 39 -15.33 -7.94 10.48
N MET A 40 -16.10 -6.85 10.40
CA MET A 40 -15.67 -5.58 9.81
C MET A 40 -14.70 -4.82 10.72
N ARG A 41 -14.82 -4.97 12.04
CA ARG A 41 -13.92 -4.35 13.03
C ARG A 41 -13.66 -5.32 14.19
N VAL A 42 -12.47 -5.90 14.20
CA VAL A 42 -12.02 -6.91 15.19
C VAL A 42 -10.66 -6.55 15.78
N ARG A 43 -10.31 -7.15 16.91
CA ARG A 43 -9.01 -6.92 17.59
C ARG A 43 -7.87 -7.76 17.05
N GLY A 44 -8.16 -8.88 16.39
CA GLY A 44 -7.18 -9.77 15.78
C GLY A 44 -7.65 -10.16 14.39
N PHE A 45 -6.79 -10.00 13.39
CA PHE A 45 -7.10 -10.30 12.00
C PHE A 45 -5.82 -10.60 11.22
N THR A 46 -5.96 -11.35 10.14
CA THR A 46 -4.86 -11.62 9.21
C THR A 46 -4.99 -10.69 8.02
N GLN A 47 -3.89 -10.05 7.65
CA GLN A 47 -3.81 -9.27 6.42
C GLN A 47 -2.95 -10.03 5.42
N ASP A 48 -3.32 -9.98 4.15
CA ASP A 48 -2.51 -10.30 2.98
C ASP A 48 -1.48 -9.17 2.73
N ASP A 49 -0.65 -8.90 3.74
CA ASP A 49 0.24 -7.75 3.78
C ASP A 49 1.47 -7.93 2.87
N ALA A 50 1.93 -6.85 2.27
CA ALA A 50 3.09 -6.86 1.39
C ALA A 50 3.89 -5.56 1.49
N HIS A 51 5.20 -5.67 1.33
CA HIS A 51 6.12 -4.54 1.29
C HIS A 51 6.98 -4.63 0.03
N ILE A 52 6.99 -3.56 -0.75
CA ILE A 52 7.83 -3.43 -1.95
C ILE A 52 8.94 -2.43 -1.68
N PHE A 53 10.17 -2.86 -1.87
CA PHE A 53 11.36 -2.00 -1.87
C PHE A 53 11.77 -1.79 -3.32
N CYS A 54 11.77 -0.55 -3.77
CA CYS A 54 12.03 -0.19 -5.17
C CYS A 54 12.82 1.12 -5.24
N THR A 55 13.33 1.44 -6.42
CA THR A 55 13.91 2.77 -6.68
C THR A 55 12.81 3.80 -6.90
N GLU A 56 13.17 5.08 -6.85
CA GLU A 56 12.23 6.18 -7.07
C GLU A 56 11.61 6.12 -8.48
N GLU A 57 12.40 5.76 -9.49
CA GLU A 57 11.94 5.63 -10.87
C GLU A 57 10.96 4.46 -11.06
N GLN A 58 11.02 3.45 -10.18
CA GLN A 58 10.16 2.27 -10.22
C GLN A 58 8.82 2.49 -9.50
N LEU A 59 8.74 3.47 -8.59
CA LEU A 59 7.63 3.64 -7.66
C LEU A 59 6.27 3.74 -8.36
N ALA A 60 6.14 4.65 -9.33
CA ALA A 60 4.88 4.86 -10.05
C ALA A 60 4.40 3.59 -10.80
N ALA A 61 5.34 2.86 -11.42
CA ALA A 61 5.03 1.63 -12.12
C ALA A 61 4.57 0.53 -11.15
N GLU A 62 5.22 0.40 -9.99
CA GLU A 62 4.83 -0.57 -8.97
C GLU A 62 3.46 -0.25 -8.36
N CYS A 63 3.14 1.03 -8.11
CA CYS A 63 1.80 1.44 -7.65
C CYS A 63 0.71 1.05 -8.65
N LEU A 64 0.93 1.25 -9.95
CA LEU A 64 -0.03 0.87 -11.00
C LEU A 64 -0.23 -0.65 -11.03
N ARG A 65 0.84 -1.45 -10.94
CA ARG A 65 0.74 -2.92 -10.91
C ARG A 65 -0.03 -3.43 -9.69
N ILE A 66 0.16 -2.81 -8.53
CA ILE A 66 -0.60 -3.16 -7.32
C ILE A 66 -2.07 -2.80 -7.51
N ASN A 67 -2.37 -1.63 -8.06
CA ASN A 67 -3.75 -1.24 -8.37
C ASN A 67 -4.42 -2.26 -9.30
N ASP A 68 -3.74 -2.68 -10.37
CA ASP A 68 -4.28 -3.65 -11.32
C ASP A 68 -4.58 -5.01 -10.64
N LEU A 69 -3.73 -5.45 -9.71
CA LEU A 69 -3.95 -6.66 -8.90
C LEU A 69 -5.17 -6.52 -7.97
N ILE A 70 -5.34 -5.35 -7.33
CA ILE A 70 -6.48 -5.08 -6.45
C ILE A 70 -7.77 -5.10 -7.27
N LEU A 71 -7.78 -4.41 -8.43
CA LEU A 71 -8.95 -4.36 -9.31
C LEU A 71 -9.30 -5.73 -9.89
N SER A 72 -8.30 -6.55 -10.29
CA SER A 72 -8.58 -7.91 -10.76
C SER A 72 -9.19 -8.78 -9.65
N THR A 73 -8.70 -8.63 -8.42
CA THR A 73 -9.26 -9.35 -7.27
C THR A 73 -10.71 -8.93 -7.03
N TYR A 74 -11.03 -7.64 -7.07
CA TYR A 74 -12.41 -7.18 -6.92
C TYR A 74 -13.32 -7.68 -8.05
N ALA A 75 -12.84 -7.73 -9.29
CA ALA A 75 -13.58 -8.28 -10.42
C ALA A 75 -13.89 -9.77 -10.22
N ASP A 76 -12.95 -10.57 -9.69
CA ASP A 76 -13.18 -11.99 -9.39
C ASP A 76 -14.32 -12.22 -8.37
N PHE A 77 -14.58 -11.24 -7.49
CA PHE A 77 -15.69 -11.26 -6.54
C PHE A 77 -16.96 -10.53 -7.04
N GLY A 78 -16.97 -10.00 -8.26
CA GLY A 78 -18.12 -9.32 -8.86
C GLY A 78 -18.38 -7.91 -8.33
N PHE A 79 -17.33 -7.19 -7.90
CA PHE A 79 -17.44 -5.78 -7.52
C PHE A 79 -17.11 -4.86 -8.69
N ASP A 80 -18.15 -4.32 -9.34
CA ASP A 80 -18.01 -3.46 -10.52
C ASP A 80 -17.91 -1.96 -10.18
N GLU A 81 -18.41 -1.54 -9.01
CA GLU A 81 -18.44 -0.14 -8.58
C GLU A 81 -17.34 0.15 -7.56
N ILE A 82 -16.21 0.67 -8.03
CA ILE A 82 -15.03 0.94 -7.20
C ILE A 82 -14.71 2.43 -7.22
N SER A 83 -14.39 2.99 -6.05
CA SER A 83 -13.85 4.34 -5.94
C SER A 83 -12.44 4.29 -5.36
N VAL A 84 -11.49 4.94 -6.03
CA VAL A 84 -10.11 5.10 -5.56
C VAL A 84 -9.95 6.50 -4.98
N LYS A 85 -9.38 6.59 -3.77
CA LYS A 85 -9.17 7.85 -3.06
C LYS A 85 -7.69 8.02 -2.71
N LEU A 86 -7.16 9.22 -2.90
CA LEU A 86 -5.83 9.59 -2.45
C LEU A 86 -5.92 10.22 -1.05
N SER A 87 -5.17 9.66 -0.10
CA SER A 87 -4.99 10.23 1.23
C SER A 87 -3.68 11.02 1.27
N THR A 88 -3.76 12.30 1.65
CA THR A 88 -2.60 13.20 1.78
C THR A 88 -2.04 13.21 3.20
N ARG A 89 -0.97 13.98 3.44
CA ARG A 89 -0.31 14.13 4.74
C ARG A 89 -1.29 14.46 5.87
N PRO A 90 -1.18 13.79 7.03
CA PRO A 90 -1.91 14.16 8.24
C PRO A 90 -1.16 15.21 9.08
N ASP A 91 -1.84 15.83 10.04
CA ASP A 91 -1.23 16.79 10.99
C ASP A 91 -0.05 16.17 11.76
N LYS A 92 -0.21 14.92 12.21
CA LYS A 92 0.83 14.17 12.91
C LYS A 92 1.57 13.26 11.93
N ARG A 93 2.76 13.68 11.52
CA ARG A 93 3.57 13.01 10.49
C ARG A 93 5.05 12.89 10.86
N VAL A 94 5.75 12.01 10.15
CA VAL A 94 7.21 11.81 10.21
C VAL A 94 7.79 12.08 8.83
N GLY A 95 9.02 12.59 8.75
CA GLY A 95 9.67 12.97 7.49
C GLY A 95 9.67 14.48 7.27
N THR A 96 10.36 14.93 6.22
CA THR A 96 10.43 16.35 5.85
C THR A 96 9.28 16.72 4.92
N ASP A 97 8.99 18.01 4.81
CA ASP A 97 7.92 18.50 3.95
C ASP A 97 8.21 18.22 2.48
N GLU A 98 9.48 18.30 2.07
CA GLU A 98 9.91 18.01 0.70
C GLU A 98 9.69 16.54 0.34
N ALA A 99 9.96 15.61 1.26
CA ALA A 99 9.70 14.19 1.04
C ALA A 99 8.19 13.91 0.90
N TRP A 100 7.36 14.61 1.67
CA TRP A 100 5.91 14.53 1.55
C TRP A 100 5.39 15.14 0.24
N ASP A 101 5.90 16.32 -0.15
CA ASP A 101 5.53 17.00 -1.40
C ASP A 101 5.83 16.09 -2.60
N HIS A 102 6.99 15.46 -2.58
CA HIS A 102 7.42 14.52 -3.59
C HIS A 102 6.52 13.27 -3.66
N ALA A 103 6.23 12.64 -2.51
CA ALA A 103 5.37 11.45 -2.46
C ALA A 103 3.93 11.76 -2.91
N GLU A 104 3.36 12.89 -2.46
CA GLU A 104 2.02 13.32 -2.87
C GLU A 104 1.95 13.64 -4.36
N ALA A 105 2.99 14.25 -4.95
CA ALA A 105 3.06 14.51 -6.38
C ALA A 105 3.06 13.20 -7.19
N ILE A 106 3.88 12.22 -6.81
CA ILE A 106 3.91 10.91 -7.47
C ILE A 106 2.55 10.21 -7.37
N MET A 107 1.98 10.13 -6.17
CA MET A 107 0.70 9.45 -5.96
C MET A 107 -0.46 10.17 -6.67
N SER A 108 -0.42 11.50 -6.79
CA SER A 108 -1.41 12.25 -7.57
C SER A 108 -1.33 11.91 -9.06
N ASN A 109 -0.11 11.82 -9.62
CA ASN A 109 0.09 11.42 -11.02
C ASN A 109 -0.36 9.97 -11.27
N VAL A 110 -0.11 9.07 -10.32
CA VAL A 110 -0.59 7.69 -10.38
C VAL A 110 -2.12 7.65 -10.36
N LEU A 111 -2.77 8.39 -9.46
CA LEU A 111 -4.24 8.45 -9.40
C LEU A 111 -4.83 9.00 -10.70
N GLU A 112 -4.23 10.05 -11.26
CA GLU A 112 -4.67 10.62 -12.54
C GLU A 112 -4.52 9.63 -13.69
N THR A 113 -3.45 8.83 -13.69
CA THR A 113 -3.24 7.75 -14.65
C THR A 113 -4.32 6.67 -14.49
N ILE A 114 -4.64 6.27 -13.25
CA ILE A 114 -5.71 5.31 -12.98
C ILE A 114 -7.06 5.85 -13.47
N ARG A 115 -7.39 7.10 -13.13
CA ARG A 115 -8.61 7.79 -13.58
C ARG A 115 -8.74 7.76 -15.10
N THR A 116 -7.66 8.09 -15.81
CA THR A 116 -7.66 8.11 -17.29
C THR A 116 -7.86 6.72 -17.91
N ARG A 117 -7.37 5.65 -17.26
CA ARG A 117 -7.51 4.27 -17.76
C ARG A 117 -8.90 3.68 -17.51
N SER A 118 -9.57 4.12 -16.44
CA SER A 118 -10.86 3.56 -16.01
C SER A 118 -12.08 4.16 -16.71
N GLY A 119 -11.91 5.21 -17.53
CA GLY A 119 -13.00 5.91 -18.22
C GLY A 119 -13.72 6.91 -17.33
#